data_AF-A0A838S4E6-F1
#
_entry.id   AF-A0A838S4E6-F1
#
_cell.length_a   1.000
_cell.length_b   1.000
_cell.length_c   1.000
_cell.angle_alpha   90.00
_cell.angle_beta   90.00
_cell.angle_gamma   90.00
#
_symmetry.space_group_name_H-M   'P 1'
#
loop_
_entity.id
_entity.type
_entity.pdbx_description
1 polymer ?
#
loop_
_entity_poly.entity_id
_entity_poly.type
_entity_poly.pdbx_seq_one_letter_code
_entity_poly.pdbx_strand_id
1 'polypeptide(L)'
;MATTTVRLDSRTRDRLASVAREHFGGVSQEAALNRLIDEHEMRQVHLAYARLRNDPEQWADYQQELRLAETTAADGLGSARNEYPEYNQ
;
A
#
# COMPACT_ATOMS: atom_id res chain seq x y z
N MET A 1 -8.62 13.85 -19.08
CA MET A 1 -9.25 12.53 -18.92
C MET A 1 -10.74 12.65 -19.16
N ALA A 2 -11.39 11.63 -19.71
CA ALA A 2 -12.85 11.66 -19.92
C ALA A 2 -13.55 11.42 -18.57
N THR A 3 -14.43 12.34 -18.18
CA THR A 3 -15.28 12.18 -17.00
C THR A 3 -16.47 11.30 -17.35
N THR A 4 -16.74 10.30 -16.51
CA THR A 4 -17.96 9.49 -16.57
C THR A 4 -18.79 9.71 -15.31
N THR A 5 -20.05 9.26 -15.33
CA THR A 5 -20.96 9.40 -14.19
C THR A 5 -21.42 8.03 -13.70
N VAL A 6 -21.47 7.87 -12.38
CA VAL A 6 -22.02 6.68 -11.72
C VAL A 6 -23.25 7.11 -10.93
N ARG A 7 -24.35 6.37 -11.07
CA ARG A 7 -25.57 6.64 -10.31
C ARG A 7 -25.44 6.05 -8.91
N LEU A 8 -25.58 6.91 -7.90
CA LEU A 8 -25.60 6.55 -6.49
C LEU A 8 -26.91 7.04 -5.88
N ASP A 9 -27.41 6.35 -4.84
CA ASP A 9 -28.46 6.92 -4.01
C ASP A 9 -27.92 8.12 -3.20
N SER A 10 -28.82 9.01 -2.78
CA SER A 10 -28.44 10.24 -2.08
C SER A 10 -27.70 9.98 -0.77
N ARG A 11 -28.07 8.94 -0.03
CA ARG A 11 -27.42 8.59 1.24
C ARG A 11 -25.98 8.12 1.01
N THR A 12 -25.72 7.32 -0.03
CA THR A 12 -24.37 6.87 -0.37
C THR A 12 -23.49 8.04 -0.81
N ARG A 13 -24.02 8.95 -1.66
CA ARG A 13 -23.33 10.19 -2.04
C ARG A 13 -22.97 11.04 -0.82
N ASP A 14 -23.90 11.22 0.10
CA ASP A 14 -23.69 12.05 1.30
C ASP A 14 -22.67 11.43 2.25
N ARG A 15 -22.68 10.11 2.36
CA ARG A 15 -21.66 9.37 3.11
C ARG A 15 -20.28 9.54 2.47
N LEU A 16 -20.15 9.45 1.14
CA LEU A 16 -18.89 9.71 0.44
C LEU A 16 -18.42 11.16 0.65
N ALA A 17 -19.34 12.13 0.66
CA ALA A 17 -19.04 13.53 0.96
C ALA A 17 -18.48 13.72 2.38
N SER A 18 -19.12 13.10 3.38
CA SER A 18 -18.67 13.13 4.77
C SER A 18 -17.28 12.50 4.91
N VAL A 19 -17.04 11.35 4.28
CA VAL A 19 -15.72 10.70 4.28
C VAL A 19 -14.65 11.60 3.66
N ALA A 20 -14.94 12.20 2.51
CA ALA A 20 -14.01 13.12 1.84
C ALA A 20 -13.63 14.31 2.74
N ARG A 21 -14.60 14.86 3.47
CA ARG A 21 -14.40 15.97 4.41
C ARG A 21 -13.63 15.56 5.67
N GLU A 22 -14.04 14.46 6.30
CA GLU A 22 -13.60 14.10 7.65
C GLU A 22 -12.30 13.28 7.66
N HIS A 23 -12.10 12.40 6.67
CA HIS A 23 -10.97 11.48 6.64
C HIS A 23 -9.90 11.87 5.62
N PHE A 24 -10.25 12.64 4.60
CA PHE A 24 -9.36 12.96 3.49
C PHE A 24 -9.05 14.44 3.35
N GLY A 25 -9.40 15.27 4.35
CA GLY A 25 -9.03 16.69 4.40
C GLY A 25 -9.82 17.59 3.45
N GLY A 26 -11.06 17.23 3.11
CA GLY A 26 -11.93 18.06 2.28
C GLY A 26 -11.67 17.93 0.77
N VAL A 27 -11.08 16.82 0.31
CA VAL A 27 -10.90 16.56 -1.13
C VAL A 27 -12.23 16.37 -1.87
N SER A 28 -12.18 16.35 -3.20
CA SER A 28 -13.35 16.03 -4.02
C SER A 28 -13.85 14.59 -3.77
N GLN A 29 -15.13 14.34 -4.06
CA GLN A 29 -15.69 12.98 -3.96
C GLN A 29 -15.00 11.99 -4.91
N GLU A 30 -14.56 12.43 -6.09
CA GLU A 30 -13.78 11.60 -7.01
C GLU A 30 -12.42 11.22 -6.42
N ALA A 31 -11.70 12.18 -5.83
CA ALA A 31 -10.42 11.90 -5.18
C ALA A 31 -10.58 10.98 -3.96
N ALA A 32 -11.64 11.19 -3.16
CA ALA A 32 -11.98 10.30 -2.06
C ALA A 32 -12.33 8.89 -2.54
N LEU A 33 -13.09 8.76 -3.64
CA LEU A 33 -13.44 7.46 -4.22
C LEU A 33 -12.20 6.72 -4.72
N ASN A 34 -11.29 7.40 -5.42
CA ASN A 34 -10.04 6.79 -5.89
C ASN A 34 -9.20 6.29 -4.72
N ARG A 35 -9.03 7.09 -3.65
CA ARG A 35 -8.32 6.63 -2.45
C ARG A 35 -8.96 5.40 -1.81
N LEU A 36 -10.28 5.35 -1.74
CA LEU A 36 -11.00 4.19 -1.20
C LEU A 36 -10.82 2.93 -2.07
N ILE A 37 -10.71 3.10 -3.39
CA ILE A 37 -10.40 2.02 -4.32
C ILE A 37 -8.96 1.53 -4.07
N ASP A 38 -7.99 2.43 -4.01
CA ASP A 38 -6.59 2.09 -3.72
C ASP A 38 -6.46 1.36 -2.36
N GLU A 39 -7.14 1.85 -1.33
CA GLU A 39 -7.19 1.21 0.00
C GLU A 39 -7.83 -0.20 -0.06
N HIS A 40 -8.86 -0.37 -0.88
CA HIS A 40 -9.48 -1.69 -1.07
C HIS A 40 -8.52 -2.67 -1.75
N GLU A 41 -7.83 -2.22 -2.80
CA GLU A 41 -6.85 -3.04 -3.52
C GLU A 41 -5.68 -3.42 -2.61
N MET A 42 -5.13 -2.48 -1.84
CA MET A 42 -4.09 -2.76 -0.83
C MET A 42 -4.58 -3.75 0.24
N ARG A 43 -5.83 -3.63 0.67
CA ARG A 43 -6.42 -4.61 1.60
C ARG A 43 -6.47 -6.01 1.00
N GLN A 44 -6.77 -6.16 -0.29
CA GLN A 44 -6.75 -7.47 -0.94
C GLN A 44 -5.35 -8.10 -0.93
N VAL A 45 -4.31 -7.29 -1.15
CA VAL A 45 -2.90 -7.75 -1.04
C VAL A 45 -2.60 -8.24 0.37
N HIS A 46 -2.96 -7.48 1.40
CA HIS A 46 -2.76 -7.90 2.79
C HIS A 46 -3.52 -9.20 3.14
N LEU A 47 -4.74 -9.35 2.64
CA LEU A 47 -5.51 -10.58 2.81
C LEU A 47 -4.85 -11.77 2.10
N ALA A 48 -4.27 -11.58 0.93
CA ALA A 48 -3.51 -12.61 0.22
C ALA A 48 -2.29 -13.05 1.04
N TYR A 49 -1.51 -12.10 1.58
CA TYR A 49 -0.39 -12.41 2.48
C TYR A 49 -0.84 -13.13 3.76
N ALA A 50 -1.97 -12.73 4.34
CA ALA A 50 -2.50 -13.41 5.52
C ALA A 50 -2.88 -14.87 5.22
N ARG A 51 -3.46 -15.14 4.04
CA ARG A 51 -3.74 -16.51 3.58
C ARG A 51 -2.45 -17.29 3.36
N LEU A 52 -1.46 -16.69 2.70
CA LEU A 52 -0.16 -17.30 2.43
C LEU A 52 0.54 -17.72 3.74
N ARG A 53 0.52 -16.87 4.77
CA ARG A 53 1.11 -17.18 6.08
C ARG A 53 0.47 -18.38 6.79
N ASN A 54 -0.78 -18.71 6.45
CA ASN A 54 -1.47 -19.87 7.02
C ASN A 54 -1.16 -21.17 6.25
N ASP A 55 -0.39 -21.10 5.16
CA ASP A 55 0.14 -22.24 4.41
C ASP A 55 1.66 -22.35 4.69
N PRO A 56 2.09 -23.27 5.58
CA PRO A 56 3.49 -23.35 6.00
C PRO A 56 4.47 -23.68 4.87
N GLU A 57 4.05 -24.46 3.86
CA GLU A 57 4.90 -24.87 2.75
C GLU A 57 5.12 -23.67 1.81
N GLN A 58 4.04 -23.05 1.34
CA GLN A 58 4.14 -21.87 0.48
C GLN A 58 4.79 -20.67 1.20
N TRP A 59 4.59 -20.54 2.51
CA TRP A 59 5.26 -19.50 3.29
C TRP A 59 6.77 -19.74 3.38
N ALA A 60 7.22 -20.99 3.51
CA ALA A 60 8.63 -21.33 3.52
C ALA A 60 9.31 -21.00 2.18
N ASP A 61 8.64 -21.32 1.06
CA ASP A 61 9.09 -20.99 -0.28
C ASP A 61 9.21 -19.46 -0.47
N TYR A 62 8.18 -18.71 -0.12
CA TYR A 62 8.20 -17.24 -0.17
C TYR A 62 9.34 -16.64 0.67
N GLN A 63 9.59 -17.18 1.87
CA GLN A 63 10.71 -16.74 2.71
C GLN A 63 12.07 -17.07 2.09
N GLN A 64 12.19 -18.17 1.35
CA GLN A 64 13.40 -18.49 0.60
C GLN A 64 13.63 -17.48 -0.54
N GLU A 65 12.59 -17.14 -1.28
CA GLU A 65 12.67 -16.11 -2.33
C GLU A 65 13.07 -14.75 -1.75
N LEU A 66 12.49 -14.34 -0.61
CA LEU A 66 12.87 -13.11 0.08
C LEU A 66 14.35 -13.08 0.46
N ARG A 67 14.88 -14.17 1.02
CA ARG A 67 16.31 -14.25 1.35
C ARG A 67 17.20 -14.10 0.14
N LEU A 68 16.79 -14.62 -1.02
CA LEU A 68 17.53 -14.42 -2.27
C LEU A 68 17.52 -12.95 -2.68
N ALA A 69 16.36 -12.28 -2.61
CA ALA A 69 16.25 -10.85 -2.93
C ALA A 69 17.01 -9.94 -1.96
N GLU A 70 17.09 -10.30 -0.67
CA GLU A 70 17.87 -9.58 0.34
C GLU A 70 19.36 -9.51 -0.02
N THR A 71 19.91 -10.55 -0.67
CA THR A 71 21.33 -10.55 -1.04
C THR A 71 21.69 -9.44 -2.02
N THR A 72 20.74 -9.02 -2.86
CA THR A 72 20.92 -7.95 -3.85
C THR A 72 20.45 -6.59 -3.34
N ALA A 73 19.87 -6.51 -2.14
CA ALA A 73 19.24 -5.28 -1.64
C ALA A 73 20.24 -4.14 -1.39
N ALA A 74 21.51 -4.47 -1.16
CA ALA A 74 22.59 -3.51 -0.93
C ALA A 74 23.46 -3.25 -2.19
N ASP A 75 23.11 -3.84 -3.33
CA ASP A 75 23.90 -3.69 -4.55
C ASP A 75 23.96 -2.22 -4.99
N GLY A 76 25.18 -1.73 -5.25
CA GLY A 76 25.41 -0.34 -5.63
C GLY A 76 25.42 0.67 -4.48
N LEU A 77 25.17 0.23 -3.23
CA LEU A 77 25.32 1.07 -2.05
C LEU A 77 26.74 0.94 -1.48
N GLY A 78 27.32 2.06 -1.07
CA GLY A 78 28.57 2.07 -0.29
C GLY A 78 28.34 1.57 1.13
N SER A 79 29.41 1.28 1.87
CA SER A 79 29.24 0.99 3.30
C SER A 79 28.82 2.27 4.02
N ALA A 80 27.77 2.20 4.85
CA ALA A 80 27.34 3.33 5.69
C ALA A 80 28.48 3.90 6.55
N ARG A 81 29.44 3.04 6.93
CA ARG A 81 30.65 3.44 7.66
C ARG A 81 31.53 4.45 6.90
N ASN A 82 31.62 4.31 5.59
CA ASN A 82 32.43 5.18 4.74
C ASN A 82 31.67 6.43 4.32
N GLU A 83 30.35 6.33 4.17
CA GLU A 83 29.49 7.44 3.72
C GLU A 83 29.16 8.43 4.85
N TYR A 84 29.05 7.94 6.10
CA TYR A 84 28.75 8.76 7.26
C TYR A 84 29.74 8.55 8.42
N PRO A 85 31.01 8.95 8.26
CA PRO A 85 32.07 8.75 9.25
C PRO A 85 31.73 9.36 10.63
N GLU A 86 30.94 10.43 10.67
CA GLU A 86 30.52 11.14 11.88
C GLU A 86 29.69 10.30 12.87
N TYR A 87 29.05 9.22 12.42
CA TYR A 87 28.25 8.32 13.27
C TYR A 87 28.95 7.01 13.65
N ASN A 88 30.23 6.85 13.33
CA ASN A 88 30.99 5.60 13.59
C ASN A 88 31.99 5.70 14.75
N GLN A 89 31.77 6.62 15.69
CA GLN A 89 32.57 6.73 16.92
C GLN A 89 32.12 5.74 17.99
#